data_AF-A0A7J4FWG7-F1
#
_entry.id   AF-A0A7J4FWG7-F1
#
_cell.length_a   1.000
_cell.length_b   1.000
_cell.length_c   1.000
_cell.angle_alpha   90.00
_cell.angle_beta   90.00
_cell.angle_gamma   90.00
#
_symmetry.space_group_name_H-M   'P 1'
#
loop_
_entity.id
_entity.type
_entity.pdbx_description
1 polymer ?
#
loop_
_entity_poly.entity_id
_entity_poly.type
_entity_poly.pdbx_seq_one_letter_code
_entity_poly.pdbx_strand_id
1 'polypeptide(L)'
;MNCVHESCGNGDKVWLPFEIEGLNKGLKPHPYCVRCGIVKNISSDRARNIGYYINVLARMGRRTGCVTNVQMRLIVKELEGIDGFADIYSTTGNAQKNLFMDVVKKYCNLSEHLISSMLRSELTL
;
A
#
# COMPACT_ATOMS: atom_id res chain seq x y z
N MET A 1 -13.19 -6.05 2.85
CA MET A 1 -14.19 -5.76 1.79
C MET A 1 -13.57 -5.92 0.41
N ASN A 2 -14.02 -6.88 -0.40
CA ASN A 2 -13.54 -7.05 -1.79
C ASN A 2 -14.47 -6.31 -2.76
N CYS A 3 -14.38 -4.97 -2.81
CA CYS A 3 -15.12 -4.17 -3.79
C CYS A 3 -14.31 -4.04 -5.09
N VAL A 4 -14.93 -4.31 -6.24
CA VAL A 4 -14.39 -3.87 -7.54
C VAL A 4 -14.80 -2.41 -7.73
N HIS A 5 -13.88 -1.50 -7.39
CA HIS A 5 -14.17 -0.08 -7.27
C HIS A 5 -14.53 0.57 -8.61
N GLU A 6 -15.60 1.36 -8.58
CA GLU A 6 -16.10 2.17 -9.68
C GLU A 6 -16.26 3.62 -9.21
N SER A 7 -15.53 4.55 -9.82
CA SER A 7 -15.54 5.96 -9.39
C SER A 7 -16.82 6.67 -9.84
N CYS A 8 -17.33 7.54 -8.98
CA CYS A 8 -18.43 8.45 -9.31
C CYS A 8 -18.11 9.38 -10.50
N GLY A 9 -19.16 9.97 -11.08
CA GLY A 9 -19.05 10.96 -12.14
C GLY A 9 -18.37 12.26 -11.69
N ASN A 10 -18.01 13.11 -12.65
CA ASN A 10 -17.33 14.38 -12.36
C ASN A 10 -18.18 15.37 -11.55
N GLY A 11 -19.51 15.33 -11.71
CA GLY A 11 -20.45 16.21 -11.01
C GLY A 11 -20.77 15.76 -9.58
N ASP A 12 -20.49 14.50 -9.23
CA ASP A 12 -20.94 13.90 -7.98
C ASP A 12 -19.86 13.88 -6.89
N LYS A 13 -18.66 14.42 -7.18
CA LYS A 13 -17.51 14.35 -6.27
C LYS A 13 -17.79 15.05 -4.94
N VAL A 14 -17.23 14.49 -3.87
CA VAL A 14 -17.32 15.08 -2.53
C VAL A 14 -16.15 16.04 -2.30
N TRP A 15 -16.42 17.19 -1.69
CA TRP A 15 -15.39 18.15 -1.33
C TRP A 15 -14.80 17.79 0.02
N LEU A 16 -13.51 17.44 0.05
CA LEU A 16 -12.82 17.05 1.26
C LEU A 16 -11.55 17.88 1.46
N PRO A 17 -11.11 18.06 2.72
CA PRO A 17 -9.81 18.63 3.01
C PRO A 17 -8.71 17.83 2.31
N PHE A 18 -7.73 18.52 1.75
CA PHE A 18 -6.56 17.88 1.20
C PHE A 18 -5.28 18.50 1.73
N GLU A 19 -4.27 17.64 1.88
CA GLU A 19 -2.96 18.01 2.39
C GLU A 19 -1.89 17.70 1.34
N ILE A 20 -0.84 18.51 1.34
CA ILE A 20 0.41 18.24 0.63
C ILE A 20 1.51 18.35 1.67
N GLU A 21 2.26 17.27 1.89
CA GLU A 21 3.38 17.23 2.84
C GLU A 21 2.98 17.68 4.27
N GLY A 22 1.77 17.31 4.71
CA GLY A 22 1.22 17.66 6.03
C GLY A 22 0.69 19.09 6.15
N LEU A 23 0.71 19.87 5.06
CA LEU A 23 0.14 21.21 5.02
C LEU A 23 -1.27 21.17 4.41
N ASN A 24 -2.26 21.64 5.17
CA ASN A 24 -3.63 21.80 4.70
C ASN A 24 -3.67 22.83 3.54
N LYS A 25 -4.29 22.45 2.42
CA LYS A 25 -4.41 23.28 1.21
C LYS A 25 -5.87 23.64 0.88
N GLY A 26 -6.77 23.51 1.85
CA GLY A 26 -8.20 23.74 1.68
C GLY A 26 -8.93 22.50 1.19
N LEU A 27 -9.96 22.70 0.36
CA LEU A 27 -10.82 21.62 -0.14
C LEU A 27 -10.50 21.27 -1.58
N LYS A 28 -10.62 19.98 -1.92
CA LYS A 28 -10.52 19.47 -3.29
C LYS A 28 -11.68 18.51 -3.57
N PRO A 29 -12.12 18.34 -4.83
CA PRO A 29 -13.12 17.33 -5.15
C PRO A 29 -12.47 15.93 -5.20
N HIS A 30 -12.98 15.01 -4.39
CA HIS A 30 -12.56 13.62 -4.30
C HIS A 30 -13.63 12.71 -4.91
N PRO A 31 -13.25 11.83 -5.86
CA PRO A 31 -14.12 10.73 -6.28
C PRO A 31 -14.36 9.77 -5.11
N TYR A 32 -15.52 9.14 -5.09
CA TYR A 32 -15.78 7.99 -4.23
C TYR A 32 -16.27 6.81 -5.07
N CYS A 33 -16.23 5.62 -4.49
CA CYS A 33 -16.77 4.44 -5.14
C CYS A 33 -18.29 4.42 -5.03
N VAL A 34 -19.00 4.40 -6.16
CA VAL A 34 -20.48 4.36 -6.18
C VAL A 34 -21.08 3.08 -5.59
N ARG A 35 -20.26 2.04 -5.39
CA ARG A 35 -20.68 0.72 -4.89
C ARG A 35 -20.54 0.58 -3.37
N CYS A 36 -19.45 1.08 -2.80
CA CYS A 36 -19.15 0.92 -1.37
C CYS A 36 -18.97 2.24 -0.60
N GLY A 37 -19.03 3.39 -1.29
CA GLY A 37 -18.89 4.71 -0.68
C GLY A 37 -17.46 5.11 -0.30
N ILE A 38 -16.45 4.25 -0.48
CA ILE A 38 -15.08 4.58 -0.09
C ILE A 38 -14.52 5.72 -0.94
N VAL A 39 -13.80 6.65 -0.32
CA VAL A 39 -13.21 7.80 -1.01
C VAL A 39 -11.89 7.40 -1.67
N LYS A 40 -11.69 7.82 -2.92
CA LYS A 40 -10.47 7.56 -3.67
C LYS A 40 -9.29 8.35 -3.11
N ASN A 41 -8.15 7.69 -2.97
CA ASN A 41 -6.88 8.38 -2.78
C ASN A 41 -6.49 9.11 -4.07
N ILE A 42 -6.49 10.45 -4.02
CA ILE A 42 -6.10 11.33 -5.13
C ILE A 42 -4.71 11.93 -4.96
N SER A 43 -3.97 11.54 -3.93
CA SER A 43 -2.60 12.00 -3.69
C SER A 43 -1.60 11.34 -4.65
N SER A 44 -0.36 11.84 -4.65
CA SER A 44 0.77 11.23 -5.34
C SER A 44 1.27 9.96 -4.63
N ASP A 45 1.01 9.80 -3.33
CA ASP A 45 1.39 8.62 -2.54
C ASP A 45 0.38 7.49 -2.75
N ARG A 46 0.53 6.80 -3.88
CA ARG A 46 -0.37 5.72 -4.29
C ARG A 46 0.08 4.36 -3.76
N ALA A 47 -0.88 3.58 -3.29
CA ALA A 47 -0.69 2.16 -3.02
C ALA A 47 -0.32 1.38 -4.29
N ARG A 48 0.33 0.23 -4.08
CA ARG A 48 0.75 -0.72 -5.11
C ARG A 48 -0.06 -2.01 -4.98
N ASN A 49 -0.11 -2.82 -6.04
CA ASN A 49 -0.71 -4.15 -5.93
C ASN A 49 0.12 -5.05 -5.00
N ILE A 50 -0.47 -6.16 -4.52
CA ILE A 50 0.24 -7.12 -3.68
C ILE A 50 1.46 -7.75 -4.39
N GLY A 51 1.40 -7.89 -5.72
CA GLY A 51 2.50 -8.41 -6.55
C GLY A 51 3.80 -7.62 -6.40
N TYR A 52 3.73 -6.29 -6.24
CA TYR A 52 4.89 -5.45 -5.94
C TYR A 52 5.60 -5.91 -4.65
N TYR A 53 4.85 -6.15 -3.57
CA TYR A 53 5.40 -6.60 -2.29
C TYR A 53 5.93 -8.03 -2.34
N ILE A 54 5.29 -8.92 -3.10
CA ILE A 54 5.79 -10.27 -3.36
C ILE A 54 7.16 -10.20 -4.06
N ASN A 55 7.31 -9.32 -5.05
CA ASN A 55 8.59 -9.10 -5.74
C ASN A 55 9.67 -8.54 -4.79
N VAL A 56 9.30 -7.64 -3.89
CA VAL A 56 10.19 -7.13 -2.83
C VAL A 56 10.66 -8.29 -1.94
N LEU A 57 9.76 -9.14 -1.46
CA LEU A 57 10.10 -10.32 -0.63
C LEU A 57 11.03 -11.29 -1.35
N ALA A 58 10.76 -11.59 -2.63
CA ALA A 58 11.62 -12.45 -3.42
C ALA A 58 13.03 -11.87 -3.58
N ARG A 59 13.14 -10.55 -3.79
CA ARG A 59 14.44 -9.86 -3.85
C ARG A 59 15.15 -9.86 -2.49
N MET A 60 14.42 -9.67 -1.39
CA MET A 60 14.97 -9.76 -0.04
C MET A 60 15.53 -11.16 0.21
N GLY A 61 14.77 -12.22 -0.07
CA GLY A 61 15.23 -13.61 0.06
C GLY A 61 16.51 -13.88 -0.73
N ARG A 62 16.59 -13.42 -1.98
CA ARG A 62 17.80 -13.57 -2.83
C ARG A 62 19.01 -12.79 -2.31
N ARG A 63 18.82 -11.58 -1.76
CA ARG A 63 19.92 -10.71 -1.34
C ARG A 63 20.44 -11.00 0.05
N THR A 64 19.56 -11.37 0.99
CA THR A 64 19.92 -11.52 2.40
C THR A 64 20.02 -12.98 2.82
N GLY A 65 19.33 -13.90 2.13
CA GLY A 65 19.14 -15.27 2.59
C GLY A 65 18.25 -15.41 3.83
N CYS A 66 17.83 -14.30 4.45
CA CYS A 66 17.09 -14.29 5.72
C CYS A 66 15.58 -14.50 5.57
N VAL A 67 15.07 -14.47 4.32
CA VAL A 67 13.65 -14.71 4.04
C VAL A 67 13.53 -16.05 3.33
N THR A 68 13.16 -17.07 4.07
CA THR A 68 12.93 -18.42 3.56
C THR A 68 11.61 -18.51 2.79
N ASN A 69 11.43 -19.56 1.97
CA ASN A 69 10.16 -19.83 1.27
C ASN A 69 8.97 -19.97 2.21
N VAL A 70 9.19 -20.51 3.42
CA VAL A 70 8.13 -20.64 4.44
C VAL A 70 7.75 -19.26 4.98
N GLN A 71 8.72 -18.42 5.36
CA GLN A 71 8.46 -17.06 5.81
C GLN A 71 7.77 -16.22 4.72
N MET A 72 8.21 -16.31 3.47
CA MET A 72 7.53 -15.63 2.35
C MET A 72 6.06 -16.00 2.27
N ARG A 73 5.72 -17.30 2.34
CA ARG A 73 4.33 -17.77 2.30
C ARG A 73 3.50 -17.26 3.48
N LEU A 74 4.06 -17.26 4.69
CA LEU A 74 3.39 -16.75 5.89
C LEU A 74 3.12 -15.24 5.79
N ILE A 75 4.13 -14.48 5.36
CA ILE A 75 4.01 -13.03 5.15
C ILE A 75 2.92 -12.74 4.12
N VAL A 76 2.97 -13.36 2.93
CA VAL A 76 1.97 -13.12 1.87
C VAL A 76 0.56 -13.45 2.37
N LYS A 77 0.38 -14.58 3.05
CA LYS A 77 -0.92 -14.97 3.60
C LYS A 77 -1.45 -13.97 4.63
N GLU A 78 -0.58 -13.41 5.47
CA GLU A 78 -0.99 -12.37 6.42
C GLU A 78 -1.37 -11.07 5.70
N LEU A 79 -0.59 -10.64 4.71
CA LEU A 79 -0.89 -9.44 3.91
C LEU A 79 -2.22 -9.58 3.16
N GLU A 80 -2.52 -10.75 2.59
CA GLU A 80 -3.80 -11.06 1.94
C GLU A 80 -4.98 -11.03 2.92
N GLY A 81 -4.73 -11.33 4.20
CA GLY A 81 -5.73 -11.30 5.26
C GLY A 81 -5.99 -9.91 5.85
N ILE A 82 -5.13 -8.92 5.59
CA ILE A 82 -5.32 -7.54 6.07
C ILE A 82 -6.34 -6.84 5.17
N ASP A 83 -7.46 -6.42 5.77
CA ASP A 83 -8.49 -5.71 5.03
C ASP A 83 -7.94 -4.39 4.46
N GLY A 84 -8.22 -4.15 3.19
CA GLY A 84 -7.75 -2.96 2.47
C GLY A 84 -6.27 -2.95 2.10
N PHE A 85 -5.46 -3.97 2.43
CA PHE A 85 -4.04 -3.98 2.05
C PHE A 85 -3.86 -3.95 0.53
N ALA A 86 -4.62 -4.75 -0.21
CA ALA A 86 -4.57 -4.77 -1.68
C ALA A 86 -5.44 -3.68 -2.34
N ASP A 87 -6.11 -2.84 -1.55
CA ASP A 87 -6.99 -1.80 -2.07
C ASP A 87 -6.19 -0.59 -2.58
N ILE A 88 -5.85 -0.62 -3.87
CA ILE A 88 -5.15 0.47 -4.53
C ILE A 88 -5.99 1.73 -4.76
N TYR A 89 -7.30 1.67 -4.47
CA TYR A 89 -8.23 2.78 -4.74
C TYR A 89 -8.20 3.83 -3.64
N SER A 90 -8.27 3.41 -2.38
CA SER A 90 -8.35 4.31 -1.22
C SER A 90 -7.08 4.33 -0.36
N THR A 91 -6.25 3.28 -0.41
CA THR A 91 -5.09 3.18 0.49
C THR A 91 -3.92 4.06 0.00
N THR A 92 -3.17 4.62 0.95
CA THR A 92 -1.95 5.38 0.66
C THR A 92 -0.75 4.45 0.55
N GLY A 93 0.22 4.82 -0.28
CA GLY A 93 1.45 4.05 -0.44
C GLY A 93 2.22 3.93 0.88
N ASN A 94 2.26 4.98 1.68
CA ASN A 94 2.92 4.98 2.98
C ASN A 94 2.23 4.08 4.00
N ALA A 95 0.90 4.12 4.10
CA ALA A 95 0.16 3.23 5.01
C ALA A 95 0.39 1.75 4.64
N GLN A 96 0.37 1.45 3.34
CA GLN A 96 0.64 0.10 2.84
C GLN A 96 2.08 -0.36 3.12
N LYS A 97 3.07 0.52 2.95
CA LYS A 97 4.47 0.23 3.29
C LYS A 97 4.64 -0.06 4.78
N ASN A 98 4.01 0.72 5.66
CA ASN A 98 4.09 0.50 7.10
C ASN A 98 3.52 -0.87 7.48
N LEU A 99 2.33 -1.21 6.98
CA LEU A 99 1.74 -2.54 7.17
C LEU A 99 2.66 -3.65 6.68
N PHE A 100 3.25 -3.49 5.50
CA PHE A 100 4.22 -4.45 4.97
C PHE A 100 5.43 -4.63 5.88
N MET A 101 6.04 -3.53 6.34
CA MET A 101 7.19 -3.60 7.24
C MET A 101 6.84 -4.30 8.56
N ASP A 102 5.68 -4.00 9.12
CA ASP A 102 5.22 -4.60 10.37
C ASP A 102 5.05 -6.11 10.23
N VAL A 103 4.41 -6.57 9.15
CA VAL A 103 4.26 -8.02 8.89
C VAL A 103 5.62 -8.67 8.66
N VAL A 104 6.50 -8.07 7.86
CA VAL A 104 7.83 -8.65 7.61
C VAL A 104 8.64 -8.79 8.89
N LYS A 105 8.63 -7.79 9.77
CA LYS A 105 9.34 -7.83 11.06
C LYS A 105 8.82 -8.93 11.99
N LYS A 106 7.54 -9.32 11.91
CA LYS A 106 6.99 -10.43 12.72
C LYS A 106 7.61 -11.77 12.34
N TYR A 107 7.88 -12.00 11.06
CA TYR A 107 8.37 -13.29 10.56
C TYR A 107 9.89 -13.34 10.33
N CYS A 108 10.53 -12.17 10.21
CA CYS A 108 11.93 -12.05 9.85
C CYS A 108 12.66 -11.13 10.84
N ASN A 109 13.83 -11.57 11.33
CA ASN A 109 14.70 -10.75 12.16
C ASN A 109 15.54 -9.79 11.28
N LEU A 110 14.88 -8.84 10.63
CA LEU A 110 15.51 -7.85 9.74
C LEU A 110 15.38 -6.44 10.32
N SER A 111 16.44 -5.64 10.15
CA SER A 111 16.39 -4.23 10.52
C SER A 111 15.43 -3.46 9.62
N GLU A 112 14.74 -2.48 10.20
CA GLU A 112 13.83 -1.61 9.45
C GLU A 112 14.52 -0.88 8.29
N HIS A 113 15.76 -0.47 8.50
CA HIS A 113 16.60 0.15 7.48
C HIS A 113 16.77 -0.75 6.25
N LEU A 114 17.02 -2.05 6.46
CA LEU A 114 17.17 -3.00 5.37
C LEU A 114 15.86 -3.15 4.58
N ILE A 115 14.74 -3.33 5.27
CA ILE A 115 13.41 -3.46 4.63
C ILE A 115 13.09 -2.19 3.83
N SER A 116 13.31 -1.02 4.42
CA SER A 116 13.09 0.29 3.80
C SER A 116 13.93 0.50 2.54
N SER A 117 15.21 0.10 2.55
CA SER A 117 16.07 0.22 1.37
C SER A 117 15.59 -0.62 0.19
N MET A 118 15.00 -1.79 0.45
CA MET A 118 14.47 -2.68 -0.59
C MET A 118 13.20 -2.11 -1.23
N LEU A 119 12.35 -1.44 -0.44
CA LEU A 119 11.16 -0.73 -0.94
C LEU A 119 11.51 0.48 -1.84
N ARG A 120 12.67 1.12 -1.64
CA ARG A 120 13.11 2.29 -2.43
C ARG A 120 13.73 1.92 -3.79
N SER A 121 14.23 0.70 -3.94
CA SER A 121 15.06 0.25 -5.08
C SER A 121 14.34 0.08 -6.44
N GLU A 122 13.08 0.51 -6.57
CA GLU A 122 12.33 0.50 -7.84
C GLU A 122 11.90 1.91 -8.30
N LEU A 123 12.39 2.98 -7.66
CA LEU A 123 12.19 4.37 -8.11
C LEU A 123 13.22 4.83 -9.16
N THR A 124 14.04 3.93 -9.70
CA THR A 124 15.13 4.22 -10.65
C THR A 124 15.05 3.42 -11.95
N LEU A 125 13.84 3.17 -12.45
CA LEU A 125 13.62 2.71 -13.83
C LEU A 125 12.56 3.58 -14.50
#